data_AF-A0A7X9XDH1-F1
#
_entry.id   AF-A0A7X9XDH1-F1
#
_cell.length_a   1.000
_cell.length_b   1.000
_cell.length_c   1.000
_cell.angle_alpha   90.00
_cell.angle_beta   90.00
_cell.angle_gamma   90.00
#
_symmetry.space_group_name_H-M   'P 1'
#
loop_
_entity.id
_entity.type
_entity.pdbx_description
1 polymer ?
#
loop_
_entity_poly.entity_id
_entity_poly.type
_entity_poly.pdbx_seq_one_letter_code
_entity_poly.pdbx_strand_id
1 'polypeptide(L)'
;ELAIAKGVVLALAILELGDKELEDIDTKSCKISRRLNWRIMELDTEKKRDDIIDDICSDEELKKVMEGDTSLVSEWDILYSNGSQVVRKDWSSLQIFDWLEYKVQIHLALMSDETLGSFIDDLEYNGTYLNPWNKKITALNGFNYNLTKAFIAYKNDVEVNMEYVRDLISHNYKGGDQVVYAWADHWYKRALKLANMNNGTKFEKNITKALTDKNSVVYQRLLETVPDLEDRQILSQVYFCINNSTVCADSGQYFIADLALVKEGFNDEDEKVWDVIIADIKYKESTDFTKNQIESTNKSIVLFVKSPKDEDINSQAIKFNNDLPVNKIFEIDKDIPCHSYILKIFGDGNGIESTNFKNMYFKKL
;
A
#
# COMPACT_ATOMS: atom_id res chain seq x y z
N GLU A 1 47.00 -10.25 16.59
CA GLU A 1 47.68 -9.18 15.81
C GLU A 1 46.71 -8.32 15.01
N LEU A 2 45.75 -8.88 14.24
CA LEU A 2 44.74 -8.09 13.50
C LEU A 2 43.77 -7.26 14.40
N ALA A 3 43.47 -7.75 15.62
CA ALA A 3 42.67 -7.02 16.61
C ALA A 3 43.44 -5.87 17.28
N ILE A 4 44.77 -5.99 17.38
CA ILE A 4 45.65 -4.95 17.94
C ILE A 4 45.87 -3.85 16.89
N ALA A 5 45.97 -4.22 15.60
CA ALA A 5 46.06 -3.25 14.50
C ALA A 5 44.80 -2.37 14.38
N LYS A 6 43.59 -2.92 14.57
CA LYS A 6 42.35 -2.13 14.59
C LYS A 6 42.25 -1.20 15.80
N GLY A 7 42.72 -1.63 16.98
CA GLY A 7 42.76 -0.78 18.17
C GLY A 7 43.76 0.37 18.09
N VAL A 8 44.90 0.17 17.42
CA VAL A 8 45.94 1.20 17.25
C VAL A 8 45.56 2.23 16.18
N VAL A 9 44.92 1.82 15.07
CA VAL A 9 44.38 2.76 14.07
C VAL A 9 43.27 3.61 14.68
N LEU A 10 42.43 3.03 15.55
CA LEU A 10 41.38 3.76 16.27
C LEU A 10 41.94 4.75 17.30
N ALA A 11 42.98 4.36 18.05
CA ALA A 11 43.66 5.25 18.98
C ALA A 11 44.39 6.41 18.27
N LEU A 12 44.93 6.16 17.07
CA LEU A 12 45.57 7.19 16.24
C LEU A 12 44.54 8.14 15.60
N ALA A 13 43.39 7.64 15.14
CA ALA A 13 42.30 8.50 14.66
C ALA A 13 41.72 9.40 15.78
N ILE A 14 41.67 8.91 17.02
CA ILE A 14 41.27 9.68 18.21
C ILE A 14 42.33 10.72 18.62
N LEU A 15 43.60 10.51 18.27
CA LEU A 15 44.70 11.45 18.55
C LEU A 15 44.92 12.47 17.42
N GLU A 16 44.59 12.12 16.16
CA GLU A 16 44.68 13.02 15.00
C GLU A 16 43.45 13.92 14.83
N LEU A 17 42.26 13.50 15.28
CA LEU A 17 41.06 14.35 15.38
C LEU A 17 41.10 15.21 16.66
N GLY A 18 42.20 15.95 16.83
CA GLY A 18 42.51 16.71 18.02
C GLY A 18 41.36 17.57 18.55
N ASP A 19 41.41 17.82 19.87
CA ASP A 19 40.50 18.57 20.74
C ASP A 19 39.91 19.90 20.19
N LYS A 20 40.35 20.40 19.04
CA LYS A 20 39.90 21.66 18.42
C LYS A 20 38.57 21.58 17.67
N GLU A 21 38.15 20.43 17.14
CA GLU A 21 36.81 20.31 16.53
C GLU A 21 35.71 20.00 17.55
N LEU A 22 36.08 19.69 18.80
CA LEU A 22 35.13 19.44 19.89
C LEU A 22 34.68 20.70 20.61
N GLU A 23 35.40 21.82 20.47
CA GLU A 23 35.04 23.10 21.11
C GLU A 23 33.98 23.90 20.33
N ASP A 24 33.77 23.65 19.03
CA ASP A 24 32.79 24.38 18.22
C ASP A 24 31.40 23.70 18.14
N ILE A 25 31.20 22.54 18.79
CA ILE A 25 29.88 21.89 18.97
C ILE A 25 29.14 22.50 20.18
N ASP A 26 29.48 23.74 20.56
CA ASP A 26 28.89 24.44 21.71
C ASP A 26 27.80 25.46 21.32
N THR A 27 27.02 25.18 20.28
CA THR A 27 25.81 25.96 19.99
C THR A 27 24.54 25.13 20.14
N LYS A 28 23.95 25.18 21.36
CA LYS A 28 22.59 24.71 21.79
C LYS A 28 22.47 23.36 22.53
N SER A 29 23.55 22.94 23.19
CA SER A 29 23.64 22.07 24.40
C SER A 29 22.75 20.83 24.47
N CYS A 30 22.93 19.92 23.52
CA CYS A 30 22.68 18.51 23.75
C CYS A 30 24.01 17.78 23.96
N LYS A 31 24.34 17.52 25.24
CA LYS A 31 25.59 16.82 25.59
C LYS A 31 25.39 15.32 25.38
N ILE A 32 25.89 14.82 24.26
CA ILE A 32 25.92 13.40 23.91
C ILE A 32 27.26 12.80 24.38
N SER A 33 27.24 11.62 25.01
CA SER A 33 28.45 10.98 25.52
C SER A 33 29.51 10.68 24.44
N ARG A 34 30.81 10.60 24.82
CA ARG A 34 31.94 10.38 23.88
C ARG A 34 31.79 9.11 23.03
N ARG A 35 31.20 8.03 23.58
CA ARG A 35 31.00 6.76 22.86
C ARG A 35 29.93 6.89 21.78
N LEU A 36 28.80 7.50 22.14
CA LEU A 36 27.69 7.75 21.24
C LEU A 36 28.10 8.74 20.14
N ASN A 37 28.84 9.80 20.51
CA ASN A 37 29.36 10.78 19.55
C ASN A 37 30.25 10.14 18.50
N TRP A 38 31.17 9.24 18.90
CA TRP A 38 32.02 8.52 17.93
C TRP A 38 31.18 7.66 16.97
N ARG A 39 30.15 6.97 17.45
CA ARG A 39 29.28 6.13 16.61
C ARG A 39 28.43 6.95 15.63
N ILE A 40 27.94 8.11 16.08
CA ILE A 40 27.25 9.09 15.24
C ILE A 40 28.20 9.66 14.18
N MET A 41 29.48 9.86 14.51
CA MET A 41 30.49 10.33 13.56
C MET A 41 30.80 9.33 12.44
N GLU A 42 30.51 8.04 12.63
CA GLU A 42 30.66 7.01 11.60
C GLU A 42 29.53 7.00 10.55
N LEU A 43 28.48 7.84 10.71
CA LEU A 43 27.41 7.94 9.72
C LEU A 43 27.91 8.56 8.41
N ASP A 44 27.46 7.98 7.29
CA ASP A 44 27.95 8.30 5.95
C ASP A 44 27.72 9.76 5.48
N THR A 45 26.90 10.54 6.19
CA THR A 45 26.62 11.94 5.82
C THR A 45 26.48 12.83 7.05
N GLU A 46 26.93 14.08 6.91
CA GLU A 46 26.76 15.13 7.92
C GLU A 46 25.27 15.39 8.23
N LYS A 47 24.40 15.34 7.21
CA LYS A 47 22.96 15.45 7.40
C LYS A 47 22.39 14.37 8.32
N LYS A 48 22.77 13.10 8.12
CA LYS A 48 22.32 11.99 8.99
C LYS A 48 22.75 12.21 10.44
N ARG A 49 23.98 12.69 10.63
CA ARG A 49 24.55 13.05 11.93
C ARG A 49 23.71 14.13 12.63
N ASP A 50 23.36 15.18 11.91
CA ASP A 50 22.56 16.27 12.47
C ASP A 50 21.14 15.81 12.79
N ASP A 51 20.52 15.03 11.89
CA ASP A 51 19.18 14.49 12.09
C ASP A 51 19.09 13.55 13.32
N ILE A 52 20.10 12.70 13.56
CA ILE A 52 20.12 11.84 14.75
C ILE A 52 20.35 12.64 16.03
N ILE A 53 21.21 13.65 15.99
CA ILE A 53 21.43 14.56 17.11
C ILE A 53 20.11 15.26 17.42
N ASP A 54 19.47 15.89 16.45
CA ASP A 54 18.18 16.57 16.64
C ASP A 54 17.11 15.66 17.26
N ASP A 55 17.00 14.42 16.78
CA ASP A 55 16.08 13.42 17.34
C ASP A 55 16.41 13.10 18.80
N ILE A 56 17.66 12.73 19.10
CA ILE A 56 18.14 12.41 20.46
C ILE A 56 17.91 13.58 21.41
N CYS A 57 18.15 14.80 20.95
CA CYS A 57 18.07 15.99 21.78
C CYS A 57 16.63 16.45 22.00
N SER A 58 15.69 15.95 21.20
CA SER A 58 14.26 16.21 21.35
C SER A 58 13.57 15.28 22.37
N ASP A 59 14.19 14.15 22.73
CA ASP A 59 13.63 13.16 23.66
C ASP A 59 14.67 12.69 24.70
N GLU A 60 14.43 13.06 25.96
CA GLU A 60 15.34 12.78 27.07
C GLU A 60 15.45 11.29 27.42
N GLU A 61 14.40 10.49 27.19
CA GLU A 61 14.46 9.04 27.41
C GLU A 61 15.21 8.34 26.28
N LEU A 62 14.97 8.73 25.03
CA LEU A 62 15.75 8.26 23.89
C LEU A 62 17.24 8.55 24.08
N LYS A 63 17.58 9.76 24.51
CA LYS A 63 18.95 10.14 24.84
C LYS A 63 19.58 9.22 25.88
N LYS A 64 18.93 9.05 27.03
CA LYS A 64 19.43 8.18 28.11
C LYS A 64 19.65 6.75 27.61
N VAL A 65 18.71 6.25 26.82
CA VAL A 65 18.74 4.89 26.30
C VAL A 65 19.88 4.70 25.29
N MET A 66 20.05 5.60 24.31
CA MET A 66 21.14 5.52 23.33
C MET A 66 22.53 5.80 23.94
N GLU A 67 22.61 6.57 25.02
CA GLU A 67 23.86 6.74 25.78
C GLU A 67 24.26 5.46 26.54
N GLY A 68 23.25 4.72 27.03
CA GLY A 68 23.43 3.43 27.69
C GLY A 68 23.68 2.28 26.72
N ASP A 69 23.07 2.33 25.54
CA ASP A 69 23.16 1.31 24.50
C ASP A 69 23.43 1.92 23.12
N THR A 70 24.70 1.83 22.72
CA THR A 70 25.15 2.38 21.43
C THR A 70 24.80 1.49 20.24
N SER A 71 24.26 0.28 20.44
CA SER A 71 23.79 -0.54 19.30
C SER A 71 22.75 0.25 18.51
N LEU A 72 21.80 0.86 19.24
CA LEU A 72 20.62 1.58 18.77
C LEU A 72 20.87 2.67 17.71
N VAL A 73 22.10 3.19 17.61
CA VAL A 73 22.49 4.10 16.50
C VAL A 73 22.40 3.40 15.15
N SER A 74 22.75 2.11 15.12
CA SER A 74 22.70 1.26 13.93
C SER A 74 21.25 0.98 13.54
N GLU A 75 20.39 0.64 14.50
CA GLU A 75 18.95 0.46 14.31
C GLU A 75 18.28 1.75 13.83
N TRP A 76 18.63 2.88 14.43
CA TRP A 76 18.19 4.20 13.98
C TRP A 76 18.57 4.44 12.53
N ASP A 77 19.82 4.16 12.13
CA ASP A 77 20.29 4.38 10.75
C ASP A 77 19.58 3.45 9.73
N ILE A 78 19.29 2.21 10.11
CA ILE A 78 18.48 1.30 9.30
C ILE A 78 17.09 1.90 9.07
N LEU A 79 16.42 2.37 10.13
CA LEU A 79 15.08 2.96 10.04
C LEU A 79 15.09 4.29 9.28
N TYR A 80 16.07 5.16 9.52
CA TYR A 80 16.27 6.41 8.80
C TYR A 80 16.44 6.18 7.30
N SER A 81 17.33 5.26 6.95
CA SER A 81 17.67 4.96 5.54
C SER A 81 16.49 4.37 4.78
N ASN A 82 15.51 3.78 5.48
CA ASN A 82 14.25 3.29 4.90
C ASN A 82 13.09 4.28 5.04
N GLY A 83 13.36 5.52 5.46
CA GLY A 83 12.41 6.64 5.45
C GLY A 83 11.50 6.72 6.67
N SER A 84 11.75 5.94 7.72
CA SER A 84 10.99 6.06 8.98
C SER A 84 11.13 7.46 9.56
N GLN A 85 10.05 8.03 10.07
CA GLN A 85 9.99 9.35 10.71
C GLN A 85 9.49 9.28 12.15
N VAL A 86 8.68 8.28 12.48
CA VAL A 86 8.09 8.13 13.82
C VAL A 86 8.83 7.06 14.62
N VAL A 87 8.91 5.84 14.09
CA VAL A 87 9.44 4.68 14.82
C VAL A 87 10.90 4.88 15.25
N ARG A 88 11.72 5.50 14.39
CA ARG A 88 13.13 5.80 14.72
C ARG A 88 13.31 6.77 15.88
N LYS A 89 12.27 7.50 16.30
CA LYS A 89 12.34 8.50 17.37
C LYS A 89 11.81 7.97 18.70
N ASP A 90 11.13 6.83 18.68
CA ASP A 90 10.57 6.22 19.88
C ASP A 90 11.56 5.21 20.47
N TRP A 91 12.02 5.46 21.70
CA TRP A 91 13.06 4.64 22.33
C TRP A 91 12.60 3.21 22.59
N SER A 92 11.33 3.00 22.95
CA SER A 92 10.76 1.67 23.17
C SER A 92 10.71 0.87 21.88
N SER A 93 10.33 1.52 20.78
CA SER A 93 10.31 0.92 19.46
C SER A 93 11.70 0.55 18.98
N LEU A 94 12.68 1.43 19.17
CA LEU A 94 14.07 1.16 18.84
C LEU A 94 14.62 -0.04 19.63
N GLN A 95 14.31 -0.15 20.92
CA GLN A 95 14.71 -1.30 21.73
C GLN A 95 14.08 -2.61 21.25
N ILE A 96 12.78 -2.61 20.93
CA ILE A 96 12.13 -3.80 20.37
C ILE A 96 12.77 -4.18 19.03
N PHE A 97 13.11 -3.19 18.20
CA PHE A 97 13.73 -3.39 16.90
C PHE A 97 15.17 -3.95 17.02
N ASP A 98 15.94 -3.49 18.00
CA ASP A 98 17.28 -4.01 18.33
C ASP A 98 17.26 -5.49 18.73
N TRP A 99 16.18 -5.95 19.37
CA TRP A 99 16.03 -7.36 19.73
C TRP A 99 15.80 -8.29 18.56
N LEU A 100 15.54 -7.74 17.37
CA LEU A 100 15.37 -8.52 16.16
C LEU A 100 16.72 -8.77 15.50
N GLU A 101 16.89 -9.95 14.91
CA GLU A 101 18.08 -10.21 14.10
C GLU A 101 18.17 -9.20 12.95
N TYR A 102 19.39 -8.78 12.61
CA TYR A 102 19.66 -7.81 11.55
C TYR A 102 18.91 -8.10 10.22
N LYS A 103 18.77 -9.38 9.85
CA LYS A 103 18.01 -9.76 8.64
C LYS A 103 16.51 -9.47 8.76
N VAL A 104 15.93 -9.57 9.95
CA VAL A 104 14.53 -9.22 10.22
C VAL A 104 14.38 -7.71 10.20
N GLN A 105 15.28 -6.98 10.86
CA GLN A 105 15.31 -5.51 10.87
C GLN A 105 15.27 -4.93 9.45
N ILE A 106 16.16 -5.39 8.56
CA ILE A 106 16.24 -4.90 7.17
C ILE A 106 14.90 -5.04 6.42
N HIS A 107 14.15 -6.13 6.65
CA HIS A 107 12.85 -6.31 5.99
C HIS A 107 11.76 -5.46 6.65
N LEU A 108 11.67 -5.44 7.98
CA LEU A 108 10.65 -4.66 8.67
C LEU A 108 10.80 -3.16 8.43
N ALA A 109 12.03 -2.68 8.26
CA ALA A 109 12.30 -1.28 7.91
C ALA A 109 11.63 -0.85 6.59
N LEU A 110 11.31 -1.78 5.68
CA LEU A 110 10.60 -1.49 4.43
C LEU A 110 9.10 -1.17 4.62
N MET A 111 8.54 -1.43 5.81
CA MET A 111 7.15 -1.08 6.13
C MET A 111 6.95 0.44 6.16
N SER A 112 5.71 0.91 5.92
CA SER A 112 5.40 2.31 6.24
C SER A 112 5.47 2.52 7.75
N ASP A 113 5.75 3.74 8.21
CA ASP A 113 5.76 4.08 9.64
C ASP A 113 4.52 3.60 10.39
N GLU A 114 3.33 3.83 9.82
CA GLU A 114 2.06 3.37 10.41
C GLU A 114 2.03 1.84 10.57
N THR A 115 2.48 1.11 9.55
CA THR A 115 2.47 -0.36 9.60
C THR A 115 3.56 -0.90 10.53
N LEU A 116 4.74 -0.27 10.53
CA LEU A 116 5.86 -0.65 11.40
C LEU A 116 5.54 -0.38 12.87
N GLY A 117 4.97 0.78 13.19
CA GLY A 117 4.53 1.11 14.55
C GLY A 117 3.53 0.08 15.07
N SER A 118 2.46 -0.19 14.30
CA SER A 118 1.48 -1.23 14.67
C SER A 118 2.11 -2.62 14.77
N PHE A 119 3.15 -2.93 14.00
CA PHE A 119 3.88 -4.20 14.09
C PHE A 119 4.67 -4.29 15.40
N ILE A 120 5.36 -3.21 15.77
CA ILE A 120 6.14 -3.12 17.00
C ILE A 120 5.23 -3.17 18.23
N ASP A 121 4.10 -2.45 18.22
CA ASP A 121 3.08 -2.52 19.26
C ASP A 121 2.58 -3.96 19.44
N ASP A 122 2.36 -4.67 18.34
CA ASP A 122 1.98 -6.08 18.35
C ASP A 122 3.10 -7.00 18.86
N LEU A 123 4.36 -6.60 18.75
CA LEU A 123 5.49 -7.31 19.36
C LEU A 123 5.63 -7.03 20.84
N GLU A 124 5.11 -5.90 21.33
CA GLU A 124 5.04 -5.63 22.75
C GLU A 124 4.09 -6.65 23.42
N TYR A 125 4.59 -7.43 24.38
CA TYR A 125 3.72 -8.33 25.13
C TYR A 125 2.88 -7.50 26.10
N ASN A 126 1.59 -7.81 26.19
CA ASN A 126 0.51 -7.10 26.90
C ASN A 126 0.67 -7.03 28.44
N GLY A 127 1.86 -6.73 28.96
CA GLY A 127 2.15 -6.69 30.39
C GLY A 127 3.42 -5.93 30.69
N THR A 128 3.28 -4.63 30.93
CA THR A 128 4.12 -3.66 31.67
C THR A 128 5.65 -3.62 31.51
N TYR A 129 6.30 -4.59 30.85
CA TYR A 129 7.74 -4.68 30.71
C TYR A 129 8.11 -5.24 29.34
N LEU A 130 8.90 -4.46 28.59
CA LEU A 130 9.60 -4.89 27.40
C LEU A 130 10.44 -6.15 27.76
N ASN A 131 10.32 -7.23 26.97
CA ASN A 131 11.07 -8.47 27.19
C ASN A 131 11.63 -9.05 25.88
N PRO A 132 12.97 -9.17 25.72
CA PRO A 132 13.59 -9.71 24.50
C PRO A 132 13.27 -11.19 24.27
N TRP A 133 12.86 -11.91 25.33
CA TRP A 133 12.45 -13.32 25.27
C TRP A 133 10.96 -13.48 24.92
N ASN A 134 10.34 -12.46 24.32
CA ASN A 134 9.00 -12.60 23.78
C ASN A 134 8.99 -13.71 22.73
N LYS A 135 8.02 -14.62 22.83
CA LYS A 135 7.80 -15.71 21.88
C LYS A 135 7.64 -15.24 20.43
N LYS A 136 7.06 -14.05 20.20
CA LYS A 136 6.95 -13.42 18.86
C LYS A 136 8.31 -13.01 18.31
N ILE A 137 9.14 -12.37 19.13
CA ILE A 137 10.53 -11.99 18.79
C ILE A 137 11.36 -13.25 18.53
N THR A 138 11.23 -14.26 19.40
CA THR A 138 11.91 -15.55 19.24
C THR A 138 11.46 -16.26 17.96
N ALA A 139 10.19 -16.18 17.59
CA ALA A 139 9.66 -16.74 16.34
C ALA A 139 10.22 -16.02 15.10
N LEU A 140 10.36 -14.70 15.14
CA LEU A 140 10.97 -13.91 14.06
C LEU A 140 12.46 -14.22 13.87
N ASN A 141 13.21 -14.26 14.97
CA ASN A 141 14.65 -14.50 14.95
C ASN A 141 14.97 -15.96 14.65
N GLY A 142 14.29 -16.89 15.32
CA GLY A 142 14.64 -18.31 15.30
C GLY A 142 14.07 -19.12 14.15
N PHE A 143 13.00 -18.66 13.47
CA PHE A 143 12.22 -19.54 12.59
C PHE A 143 11.82 -18.91 11.26
N ASN A 144 12.83 -18.68 10.42
CA ASN A 144 12.70 -18.48 8.97
C ASN A 144 12.37 -17.03 8.58
N TYR A 145 13.40 -16.32 8.11
CA TYR A 145 13.29 -14.97 7.53
C TYR A 145 12.18 -14.85 6.45
N ASN A 146 11.73 -15.97 5.86
CA ASN A 146 10.59 -15.97 4.93
C ASN A 146 9.29 -15.49 5.59
N LEU A 147 9.12 -15.64 6.91
CA LEU A 147 7.97 -15.11 7.63
C LEU A 147 7.95 -13.58 7.59
N THR A 148 9.08 -12.94 7.92
CA THR A 148 9.24 -11.49 7.83
C THR A 148 9.05 -10.98 6.41
N LYS A 149 9.63 -11.67 5.42
CA LYS A 149 9.40 -11.35 4.00
C LYS A 149 7.92 -11.42 3.64
N ALA A 150 7.19 -12.43 4.10
CA ALA A 150 5.76 -12.53 3.84
C ALA A 150 4.97 -11.36 4.41
N PHE A 151 5.33 -10.86 5.60
CA PHE A 151 4.66 -9.72 6.22
C PHE A 151 4.82 -8.42 5.42
N ILE A 152 5.84 -8.35 4.56
CA ILE A 152 6.09 -7.22 3.67
C ILE A 152 5.89 -7.56 2.19
N ALA A 153 5.35 -8.74 1.85
CA ALA A 153 5.22 -9.21 0.46
C ALA A 153 4.33 -8.31 -0.44
N TYR A 154 3.61 -7.36 0.17
CA TYR A 154 2.88 -6.34 -0.56
C TYR A 154 3.79 -5.26 -1.17
N LYS A 155 5.06 -5.20 -0.76
CA LYS A 155 6.09 -4.32 -1.33
C LYS A 155 6.66 -4.95 -2.61
N ASN A 156 6.84 -4.13 -3.63
CA ASN A 156 7.08 -4.58 -5.02
C ASN A 156 8.44 -5.27 -5.23
N ASP A 157 9.34 -5.16 -4.28
CA ASP A 157 10.72 -5.64 -4.28
C ASP A 157 10.90 -6.97 -3.53
N VAL A 158 9.82 -7.54 -2.97
CA VAL A 158 9.88 -8.73 -2.12
C VAL A 158 9.14 -9.90 -2.76
N GLU A 159 9.91 -10.84 -3.31
CA GLU A 159 9.35 -12.09 -3.85
C GLU A 159 9.14 -13.12 -2.74
N VAL A 160 7.90 -13.57 -2.57
CA VAL A 160 7.52 -14.55 -1.53
C VAL A 160 6.47 -15.53 -2.04
N ASN A 161 6.71 -16.83 -1.82
CA ASN A 161 5.69 -17.85 -1.96
C ASN A 161 4.77 -17.84 -0.72
N MET A 162 3.62 -17.16 -0.83
CA MET A 162 2.66 -17.01 0.28
C MET A 162 2.04 -18.33 0.74
N GLU A 163 1.89 -19.31 -0.16
CA GLU A 163 1.36 -20.64 0.20
C GLU A 163 2.34 -21.40 1.08
N TYR A 164 3.63 -21.40 0.71
CA TYR A 164 4.69 -21.97 1.53
C TYR A 164 4.74 -21.33 2.93
N VAL A 165 4.58 -20.01 3.03
CA VAL A 165 4.60 -19.34 4.34
C VAL A 165 3.36 -19.68 5.16
N ARG A 166 2.19 -19.82 4.54
CA ARG A 166 0.98 -20.29 5.24
C ARG A 166 1.19 -21.68 5.85
N ASP A 167 1.80 -22.59 5.08
CA ASP A 167 2.11 -23.94 5.54
C ASP A 167 3.14 -23.91 6.66
N LEU A 168 4.16 -23.06 6.56
CA LEU A 168 5.15 -22.85 7.61
C LEU A 168 4.52 -22.36 8.92
N ILE A 169 3.66 -21.34 8.87
CA ILE A 169 2.93 -20.83 10.05
C ILE A 169 2.09 -21.94 10.68
N SER A 170 1.38 -22.69 9.83
CA SER A 170 0.52 -23.78 10.28
C SER A 170 1.31 -24.93 10.90
N HIS A 171 2.41 -25.35 10.27
CA HIS A 171 3.25 -26.46 10.73
C HIS A 171 3.96 -26.13 12.04
N ASN A 172 4.53 -24.93 12.15
CA ASN A 172 5.36 -24.56 13.30
C ASN A 172 4.55 -24.15 14.53
N TYR A 173 3.37 -23.53 14.36
CA TYR A 173 2.70 -22.86 15.48
C TYR A 173 1.28 -23.35 15.79
N LYS A 174 0.54 -23.91 14.82
CA LYS A 174 -0.89 -24.25 15.00
C LYS A 174 -1.16 -25.28 16.11
N GLY A 175 -0.20 -26.18 16.35
CA GLY A 175 -0.29 -27.22 17.39
C GLY A 175 0.52 -26.93 18.67
N GLY A 176 1.28 -25.84 18.72
CA GLY A 176 2.25 -25.56 19.79
C GLY A 176 1.96 -24.25 20.54
N ASP A 177 2.12 -23.12 19.86
CA ASP A 177 1.98 -21.79 20.47
C ASP A 177 0.88 -20.99 19.77
N GLN A 178 -0.33 -21.04 20.36
CA GLN A 178 -1.50 -20.37 19.79
C GLN A 178 -1.36 -18.85 19.73
N VAL A 179 -0.56 -18.25 20.61
CA VAL A 179 -0.33 -16.79 20.62
C VAL A 179 0.52 -16.39 19.41
N VAL A 180 1.62 -17.11 19.17
CA VAL A 180 2.48 -16.87 18.01
C VAL A 180 1.73 -17.21 16.71
N TYR A 181 0.96 -18.31 16.69
CA TYR A 181 0.14 -18.67 15.53
C TYR A 181 -0.86 -17.56 15.18
N ALA A 182 -1.65 -17.08 16.14
CA ALA A 182 -2.66 -16.06 15.90
C ALA A 182 -2.04 -14.75 15.41
N TRP A 183 -0.92 -14.33 16.01
CA TRP A 183 -0.19 -13.15 15.60
C TRP A 183 0.41 -13.30 14.19
N ALA A 184 1.08 -14.40 13.89
CA ALA A 184 1.68 -14.63 12.57
C ALA A 184 0.61 -14.76 11.47
N ASP A 185 -0.51 -15.45 11.75
CA ASP A 185 -1.65 -15.58 10.83
C ASP A 185 -2.33 -14.22 10.59
N HIS A 186 -2.44 -13.36 11.61
CA HIS A 186 -2.94 -11.99 11.47
C HIS A 186 -2.08 -11.17 10.49
N TRP A 187 -0.77 -11.13 10.71
CA TRP A 187 0.16 -10.38 9.86
C TRP A 187 0.26 -10.95 8.44
N TYR A 188 0.25 -12.28 8.30
CA TYR A 188 0.18 -12.95 7.01
C TYR A 188 -1.08 -12.54 6.22
N LYS A 189 -2.25 -12.59 6.85
CA LYS A 189 -3.53 -12.20 6.22
C LYS A 189 -3.55 -10.73 5.84
N ARG A 190 -3.02 -9.85 6.71
CA ARG A 190 -2.88 -8.42 6.42
C ARG A 190 -2.01 -8.20 5.18
N ALA A 191 -0.83 -8.80 5.14
CA ALA A 191 0.10 -8.68 4.01
C ALA A 191 -0.50 -9.22 2.71
N LEU A 192 -1.18 -10.37 2.76
CA LEU A 192 -1.88 -10.94 1.61
C LEU A 192 -2.98 -10.02 1.09
N LYS A 193 -3.76 -9.39 2.00
CA LYS A 193 -4.78 -8.41 1.63
C LYS A 193 -4.16 -7.20 0.92
N LEU A 194 -3.10 -6.62 1.48
CA LEU A 194 -2.40 -5.47 0.90
C LEU A 194 -1.76 -5.82 -0.46
N ALA A 195 -1.16 -7.00 -0.59
CA ALA A 195 -0.59 -7.47 -1.85
C ALA A 195 -1.68 -7.61 -2.93
N ASN A 196 -2.83 -8.21 -2.58
CA ASN A 196 -3.97 -8.31 -3.49
C ASN A 196 -4.55 -6.94 -3.88
N MET A 197 -4.61 -5.98 -2.96
CA MET A 197 -5.01 -4.60 -3.24
C MET A 197 -4.04 -3.93 -4.22
N ASN A 198 -2.73 -4.01 -3.97
CA ASN A 198 -1.70 -3.47 -4.86
C ASN A 198 -1.75 -4.10 -6.25
N ASN A 199 -1.97 -5.41 -6.34
CA ASN A 199 -2.15 -6.12 -7.60
C ASN A 199 -3.43 -5.66 -8.32
N GLY A 200 -4.52 -5.44 -7.58
CA GLY A 200 -5.76 -4.87 -8.09
C GLY A 200 -5.54 -3.50 -8.71
N THR A 201 -4.94 -2.56 -7.98
CA THR A 201 -4.67 -1.20 -8.46
C THR A 201 -3.75 -1.18 -9.68
N LYS A 202 -2.70 -2.02 -9.70
CA LYS A 202 -1.83 -2.14 -10.88
C LYS A 202 -2.56 -2.71 -12.09
N PHE A 203 -3.40 -3.72 -11.88
CA PHE A 203 -4.21 -4.32 -12.92
C PHE A 203 -5.16 -3.28 -13.54
N GLU A 204 -5.93 -2.57 -12.70
CA GLU A 204 -6.81 -1.47 -13.13
C GLU A 204 -6.07 -0.42 -13.95
N LYS A 205 -4.93 0.09 -13.45
CA LYS A 205 -4.12 1.08 -14.16
C LYS A 205 -3.64 0.59 -15.53
N ASN A 206 -3.26 -0.67 -15.65
CA ASN A 206 -2.81 -1.25 -16.91
C ASN A 206 -3.94 -1.42 -17.91
N ILE A 207 -5.15 -1.81 -17.46
CA ILE A 207 -6.35 -1.88 -18.30
C ILE A 207 -6.70 -0.48 -18.82
N THR A 208 -6.81 0.51 -17.93
CA THR A 208 -7.13 1.88 -18.30
C THR A 208 -6.13 2.45 -19.30
N LYS A 209 -4.83 2.19 -19.10
CA LYS A 209 -3.78 2.57 -20.07
C LYS A 209 -3.95 1.86 -21.41
N ALA A 210 -4.20 0.54 -21.43
CA ALA A 210 -4.36 -0.21 -22.68
C ALA A 210 -5.56 0.28 -23.50
N LEU A 211 -6.65 0.69 -22.84
CA LEU A 211 -7.84 1.23 -23.51
C LEU A 211 -7.62 2.57 -24.22
N THR A 212 -6.53 3.28 -23.94
CA THR A 212 -6.15 4.50 -24.69
C THR A 212 -5.58 4.22 -26.08
N ASP A 213 -5.12 2.99 -26.34
CA ASP A 213 -4.62 2.56 -27.63
C ASP A 213 -5.65 1.65 -28.31
N LYS A 214 -6.24 2.15 -29.40
CA LYS A 214 -7.23 1.40 -30.20
C LYS A 214 -6.68 0.07 -30.72
N ASN A 215 -5.37 -0.07 -30.89
CA ASN A 215 -4.76 -1.30 -31.39
C ASN A 215 -4.43 -2.31 -30.28
N SER A 216 -4.64 -1.95 -29.00
CA SER A 216 -4.35 -2.85 -27.90
C SER A 216 -5.29 -4.06 -27.91
N VAL A 217 -4.78 -5.21 -27.45
CA VAL A 217 -5.59 -6.43 -27.29
C VAL A 217 -6.81 -6.18 -26.40
N VAL A 218 -6.68 -5.30 -25.40
CA VAL A 218 -7.77 -4.94 -24.48
C VAL A 218 -8.87 -4.18 -25.19
N TYR A 219 -8.50 -3.15 -25.95
CA TYR A 219 -9.46 -2.34 -26.70
C TYR A 219 -10.20 -3.20 -27.74
N GLN A 220 -9.46 -4.01 -28.50
CA GLN A 220 -10.05 -4.88 -29.52
C GLN A 220 -11.03 -5.90 -28.93
N ARG A 221 -10.72 -6.53 -27.78
CA ARG A 221 -11.66 -7.42 -27.09
C ARG A 221 -12.87 -6.68 -26.53
N LEU A 222 -12.69 -5.47 -26.01
CA LEU A 222 -13.81 -4.66 -25.54
C LEU A 222 -14.73 -4.27 -26.70
N LEU A 223 -14.18 -3.95 -27.88
CA LEU A 223 -14.93 -3.65 -29.10
C LEU A 223 -15.80 -4.84 -29.55
N GLU A 224 -15.32 -6.08 -29.39
CA GLU A 224 -16.13 -7.28 -29.65
C GLU A 224 -17.35 -7.38 -28.73
N THR A 225 -17.22 -6.89 -27.49
CA THR A 225 -18.31 -6.91 -26.48
C THR A 225 -19.23 -5.69 -26.59
N VAL A 226 -18.66 -4.55 -26.99
CA VAL A 226 -19.32 -3.24 -27.13
C VAL A 226 -19.08 -2.77 -28.57
N PRO A 227 -19.93 -3.18 -29.54
CA PRO A 227 -19.67 -2.92 -30.96
C PRO A 227 -19.62 -1.43 -31.36
N ASP A 228 -20.25 -0.56 -30.55
CA ASP A 228 -20.26 0.89 -30.73
C ASP A 228 -19.22 1.60 -29.84
N LEU A 229 -18.19 0.89 -29.36
CA LEU A 229 -17.13 1.45 -28.50
C LEU A 229 -16.45 2.67 -29.12
N GLU A 230 -16.33 2.72 -30.45
CA GLU A 230 -15.69 3.85 -31.13
C GLU A 230 -16.48 5.16 -31.05
N ASP A 231 -17.80 5.06 -30.87
CA ASP A 231 -18.70 6.20 -30.70
C ASP A 231 -18.82 6.62 -29.22
N ARG A 232 -18.22 5.83 -28.32
CA ARG A 232 -18.25 6.05 -26.88
C ARG A 232 -16.95 6.70 -26.41
N GLN A 233 -17.09 7.61 -25.46
CA GLN A 233 -15.97 8.07 -24.67
C GLN A 233 -15.75 7.11 -23.49
N ILE A 234 -14.49 6.75 -23.24
CA ILE A 234 -14.10 5.97 -22.06
C ILE A 234 -13.63 6.94 -20.98
N LEU A 235 -14.25 6.88 -19.82
CA LEU A 235 -13.93 7.68 -18.64
C LEU A 235 -13.49 6.77 -17.50
N SER A 236 -12.63 7.27 -16.61
CA SER A 236 -12.22 6.57 -15.39
C SER A 236 -12.75 7.26 -14.13
N GLN A 237 -12.93 6.49 -13.05
CA GLN A 237 -13.27 7.00 -11.71
C GLN A 237 -14.54 7.89 -11.70
N VAL A 238 -15.58 7.42 -12.39
CA VAL A 238 -16.84 8.16 -12.57
C VAL A 238 -17.79 7.92 -11.40
N TYR A 239 -18.36 9.00 -10.88
CA TYR A 239 -19.30 8.95 -9.77
C TYR A 239 -20.72 8.75 -10.30
N PHE A 240 -21.43 7.79 -9.72
CA PHE A 240 -22.84 7.54 -10.02
C PHE A 240 -23.68 7.72 -8.76
N CYS A 241 -24.58 8.70 -8.78
CA CYS A 241 -25.55 8.90 -7.69
C CYS A 241 -26.61 7.79 -7.75
N ILE A 242 -26.85 7.10 -6.64
CA ILE A 242 -27.85 6.02 -6.52
C ILE A 242 -29.09 6.43 -5.72
N ASN A 243 -29.17 7.70 -5.30
CA ASN A 243 -30.23 8.25 -4.46
C ASN A 243 -31.36 8.97 -5.24
N ASN A 244 -31.48 8.73 -6.55
CA ASN A 244 -32.42 9.43 -7.44
C ASN A 244 -32.28 10.96 -7.41
N SER A 245 -31.06 11.46 -7.18
CA SER A 245 -30.74 12.89 -7.15
C SER A 245 -29.44 13.18 -7.90
N THR A 246 -29.34 14.37 -8.50
CA THR A 246 -28.08 14.92 -9.03
C THR A 246 -27.11 15.32 -7.92
N VAL A 247 -27.60 15.41 -6.67
CA VAL A 247 -26.80 15.74 -5.48
C VAL A 247 -26.58 14.46 -4.65
N CYS A 248 -25.38 13.92 -4.76
CA CYS A 248 -24.89 12.83 -3.92
C CYS A 248 -23.48 13.19 -3.41
N ALA A 249 -23.36 13.46 -2.11
CA ALA A 249 -22.11 13.83 -1.46
C ALA A 249 -21.76 12.91 -0.29
N ASP A 250 -22.77 12.32 0.34
CA ASP A 250 -22.58 11.51 1.53
C ASP A 250 -22.23 10.06 1.15
N SER A 251 -21.45 9.42 2.03
CA SER A 251 -21.16 8.00 1.93
C SER A 251 -22.46 7.19 1.85
N GLY A 252 -22.57 6.31 0.85
CA GLY A 252 -23.76 5.51 0.61
C GLY A 252 -24.74 6.11 -0.41
N GLN A 253 -24.59 7.37 -0.81
CA GLN A 253 -25.44 7.99 -1.85
C GLN A 253 -24.88 7.79 -3.27
N TYR A 254 -23.66 7.29 -3.40
CA TYR A 254 -22.99 7.09 -4.67
C TYR A 254 -22.13 5.83 -4.67
N PHE A 255 -21.72 5.41 -5.86
CA PHE A 255 -20.54 4.57 -6.04
C PHE A 255 -19.64 5.18 -7.11
N ILE A 256 -18.37 4.77 -7.11
CA ILE A 256 -17.39 5.16 -8.11
C ILE A 256 -17.15 3.94 -8.99
N ALA A 257 -17.30 4.09 -10.29
CA ALA A 257 -16.95 3.04 -11.23
C ALA A 257 -15.51 3.22 -11.71
N ASP A 258 -14.80 2.10 -11.86
CA ASP A 258 -13.43 2.11 -12.39
C ASP A 258 -13.42 2.72 -13.81
N LEU A 259 -14.40 2.34 -14.64
CA LEU A 259 -14.62 2.88 -15.98
C LEU A 259 -16.11 3.15 -16.28
N ALA A 260 -16.38 4.13 -17.14
CA ALA A 260 -17.67 4.34 -17.77
C ALA A 260 -17.50 4.61 -19.26
N LEU A 261 -18.26 3.90 -20.10
CA LEU A 261 -18.30 4.12 -21.54
C LEU A 261 -19.57 4.88 -21.87
N VAL A 262 -19.44 6.13 -22.29
CA VAL A 262 -20.56 7.06 -22.40
C VAL A 262 -20.73 7.58 -23.82
N LYS A 263 -21.98 7.76 -24.23
CA LYS A 263 -22.34 8.57 -25.41
C LYS A 263 -23.68 9.26 -25.15
N GLU A 264 -23.91 10.40 -25.79
CA GLU A 264 -25.24 11.03 -25.77
C GLU A 264 -26.21 10.15 -26.55
N GLY A 265 -27.42 10.00 -26.02
CA GLY A 265 -28.52 9.29 -26.65
C GLY A 265 -29.86 9.97 -26.36
N PHE A 266 -30.93 9.28 -26.76
CA PHE A 266 -32.31 9.69 -26.50
C PHE A 266 -33.05 8.53 -25.81
N ASN A 267 -33.97 8.86 -24.90
CA ASN A 267 -34.91 7.88 -24.34
C ASN A 267 -36.12 7.67 -25.28
N ASP A 268 -37.06 6.82 -24.87
CA ASP A 268 -38.29 6.54 -25.64
C ASP A 268 -39.21 7.77 -25.81
N GLU A 269 -38.96 8.84 -25.07
CA GLU A 269 -39.70 10.11 -25.09
C GLU A 269 -38.95 11.22 -25.87
N ASP A 270 -37.91 10.86 -26.64
CA ASP A 270 -37.03 11.77 -27.38
C ASP A 270 -36.30 12.81 -26.49
N GLU A 271 -36.15 12.52 -25.20
CA GLU A 271 -35.37 13.34 -24.27
C GLU A 271 -33.89 12.93 -24.29
N LYS A 272 -33.00 13.92 -24.23
CA LYS A 272 -31.56 13.67 -24.15
C LYS A 272 -31.19 12.95 -22.87
N VAL A 273 -30.40 11.89 -22.99
CA VAL A 273 -29.94 11.07 -21.88
C VAL A 273 -28.50 10.60 -22.11
N TRP A 274 -27.81 10.25 -21.03
CA TRP A 274 -26.53 9.54 -21.15
C TRP A 274 -26.80 8.04 -21.34
N ASP A 275 -26.32 7.48 -22.44
CA ASP A 275 -26.21 6.02 -22.60
C ASP A 275 -24.85 5.57 -22.05
N VAL A 276 -24.89 4.80 -20.97
CA VAL A 276 -23.71 4.48 -20.16
C VAL A 276 -23.57 2.98 -19.97
N ILE A 277 -22.40 2.45 -20.32
CA ILE A 277 -21.96 1.13 -19.88
C ILE A 277 -20.99 1.32 -18.72
N ILE A 278 -21.36 0.82 -17.55
CA ILE A 278 -20.49 0.87 -16.37
C ILE A 278 -19.55 -0.32 -16.45
N ALA A 279 -18.24 -0.08 -16.43
CA ALA A 279 -17.24 -1.13 -16.46
C ALA A 279 -16.45 -1.16 -15.14
N ASP A 280 -16.46 -2.32 -14.49
CA ASP A 280 -15.81 -2.54 -13.20
C ASP A 280 -14.68 -3.55 -13.38
N ILE A 281 -13.47 -3.15 -12.99
CA ILE A 281 -12.24 -3.88 -13.24
C ILE A 281 -11.86 -4.65 -11.98
N LYS A 282 -11.97 -5.98 -12.06
CA LYS A 282 -11.61 -6.86 -10.96
C LYS A 282 -10.39 -7.71 -11.30
N TYR A 283 -9.40 -7.72 -10.43
CA TYR A 283 -8.22 -8.56 -10.61
C TYR A 283 -8.55 -10.07 -10.69
N LYS A 284 -9.64 -10.50 -10.04
CA LYS A 284 -10.14 -11.88 -10.08
C LYS A 284 -11.62 -11.91 -10.39
N GLU A 285 -12.07 -12.92 -11.12
CA GLU A 285 -13.50 -13.15 -11.39
C GLU A 285 -14.32 -13.27 -10.11
N SER A 286 -13.79 -13.95 -9.10
CA SER A 286 -14.49 -14.23 -7.84
C SER A 286 -14.65 -13.01 -6.94
N THR A 287 -14.13 -11.83 -7.32
CA THR A 287 -14.30 -10.61 -6.53
C THR A 287 -15.71 -10.07 -6.73
N ASP A 288 -16.52 -10.05 -5.68
CA ASP A 288 -17.90 -9.57 -5.74
C ASP A 288 -18.00 -8.06 -6.00
N PHE A 289 -19.17 -7.64 -6.47
CA PHE A 289 -19.54 -6.23 -6.55
C PHE A 289 -19.78 -5.66 -5.15
N THR A 290 -19.52 -4.36 -5.00
CA THR A 290 -19.90 -3.64 -3.79
C THR A 290 -21.41 -3.58 -3.67
N LYS A 291 -21.91 -3.39 -2.43
CA LYS A 291 -23.35 -3.24 -2.17
C LYS A 291 -23.99 -2.15 -3.05
N ASN A 292 -23.33 -0.99 -3.19
CA ASN A 292 -23.85 0.12 -3.97
C ASN A 292 -23.85 -0.17 -5.48
N GLN A 293 -22.87 -0.94 -5.98
CA GLN A 293 -22.88 -1.41 -7.38
C GLN A 293 -24.04 -2.36 -7.64
N ILE A 294 -24.32 -3.30 -6.71
CA ILE A 294 -25.49 -4.18 -6.80
C ILE A 294 -26.78 -3.36 -6.72
N GLU A 295 -26.86 -2.40 -5.80
CA GLU A 295 -28.03 -1.54 -5.66
C GLU A 295 -28.28 -0.72 -6.93
N SER A 296 -27.22 -0.27 -7.60
CA SER A 296 -27.32 0.45 -8.88
C SER A 296 -27.97 -0.35 -10.01
N THR A 297 -28.02 -1.69 -9.94
CA THR A 297 -28.74 -2.52 -10.93
C THR A 297 -30.24 -2.59 -10.65
N ASN A 298 -30.74 -2.00 -9.57
CA ASN A 298 -32.17 -1.94 -9.27
C ASN A 298 -32.88 -1.04 -10.31
N LYS A 299 -33.95 -1.56 -10.91
CA LYS A 299 -34.76 -0.85 -11.92
C LYS A 299 -35.39 0.44 -11.38
N SER A 300 -35.65 0.53 -10.07
CA SER A 300 -36.26 1.73 -9.45
C SER A 300 -35.30 2.89 -9.18
N ILE A 301 -34.01 2.71 -9.49
CA ILE A 301 -32.99 3.73 -9.27
C ILE A 301 -32.67 4.40 -10.60
N VAL A 302 -32.78 5.73 -10.66
CA VAL A 302 -32.24 6.57 -11.73
C VAL A 302 -30.84 6.98 -11.33
N LEU A 303 -29.85 6.68 -12.18
CA LEU A 303 -28.48 7.13 -11.94
C LEU A 303 -28.28 8.51 -12.53
N PHE A 304 -27.47 9.30 -11.84
CA PHE A 304 -26.93 10.55 -12.35
C PHE A 304 -25.41 10.43 -12.40
N VAL A 305 -24.84 10.84 -13.53
CA VAL A 305 -23.38 10.86 -13.72
C VAL A 305 -22.85 12.13 -13.11
N LYS A 306 -21.78 12.00 -12.32
CA LYS A 306 -21.00 13.13 -11.84
C LYS A 306 -19.54 12.91 -12.26
N SER A 307 -18.97 13.96 -12.85
CA SER A 307 -17.57 13.97 -13.30
C SER A 307 -16.61 13.66 -12.12
N PRO A 308 -15.44 13.06 -12.39
CA PRO A 308 -14.36 12.96 -11.40
C PRO A 308 -13.98 14.33 -10.85
N LYS A 309 -13.32 14.39 -9.68
CA LYS A 309 -12.69 15.64 -9.24
C LYS A 309 -11.61 16.02 -10.25
N ASP A 310 -11.49 17.32 -10.57
CA ASP A 310 -10.64 17.86 -11.65
C ASP A 310 -9.16 17.44 -11.58
N GLU A 311 -8.70 16.97 -10.42
CA GLU A 311 -7.31 16.55 -10.14
C GLU A 311 -6.93 15.20 -10.77
N ASP A 312 -7.90 14.37 -11.18
CA ASP A 312 -7.68 13.00 -11.70
C ASP A 312 -7.77 12.87 -13.24
N ILE A 313 -8.06 13.95 -13.96
CA ILE A 313 -8.33 13.93 -15.40
C ILE A 313 -7.06 14.29 -16.20
N ASN A 314 -6.29 13.29 -16.62
CA ASN A 314 -5.26 13.48 -17.63
C ASN A 314 -5.90 13.60 -19.02
N SER A 315 -6.04 14.84 -19.48
CA SER A 315 -6.33 15.29 -20.85
C SER A 315 -7.79 15.19 -21.36
N GLN A 316 -8.25 16.32 -21.91
CA GLN A 316 -9.55 16.57 -22.56
C GLN A 316 -10.79 16.23 -21.71
N ALA A 317 -11.02 17.03 -20.67
CA ALA A 317 -12.29 17.04 -19.96
C ALA A 317 -13.43 17.41 -20.93
N ILE A 318 -14.27 16.42 -21.28
CA ILE A 318 -15.63 16.74 -21.71
C ILE A 318 -16.34 17.31 -20.49
N LYS A 319 -16.93 18.50 -20.64
CA LYS A 319 -17.85 19.03 -19.63
C LYS A 319 -19.13 18.20 -19.72
N PHE A 320 -19.28 17.21 -18.84
CA PHE A 320 -20.56 16.53 -18.68
C PHE A 320 -21.59 17.54 -18.19
N ASN A 321 -22.76 17.56 -18.84
CA ASN A 321 -23.92 18.16 -18.20
C ASN A 321 -24.41 17.18 -17.13
N ASN A 322 -24.03 17.43 -15.88
CA ASN A 322 -24.37 16.59 -14.72
C ASN A 322 -25.89 16.52 -14.44
N ASP A 323 -26.69 17.34 -15.14
CA ASP A 323 -28.14 17.37 -15.00
C ASP A 323 -28.86 16.32 -15.87
N LEU A 324 -28.16 15.65 -16.80
CA LEU A 324 -28.76 14.60 -17.64
C LEU A 324 -28.83 13.26 -16.89
N PRO A 325 -30.00 12.59 -16.86
CA PRO A 325 -30.12 11.26 -16.27
C PRO A 325 -29.44 10.18 -17.14
N VAL A 326 -29.06 9.06 -16.52
CA VAL A 326 -28.60 7.86 -17.24
C VAL A 326 -29.78 7.03 -17.71
N ASN A 327 -29.77 6.66 -18.99
CA ASN A 327 -30.81 5.84 -19.59
C ASN A 327 -30.74 4.38 -19.10
N LYS A 328 -31.56 4.02 -18.11
CA LYS A 328 -31.71 2.63 -17.67
C LYS A 328 -32.81 1.90 -18.43
N ILE A 329 -32.51 1.47 -19.65
CA ILE A 329 -33.39 0.51 -20.30
C ILE A 329 -33.05 -0.89 -19.75
N PHE A 330 -34.03 -1.56 -19.16
CA PHE A 330 -33.96 -2.96 -18.75
C PHE A 330 -35.10 -3.75 -19.40
N GLU A 331 -35.06 -4.00 -20.72
CA GLU A 331 -35.75 -5.17 -21.24
C GLU A 331 -35.27 -5.69 -22.61
N ILE A 332 -35.22 -7.01 -22.66
CA ILE A 332 -34.81 -7.86 -23.78
C ILE A 332 -35.89 -7.75 -24.87
N ASP A 333 -35.74 -6.80 -25.79
CA ASP A 333 -36.24 -6.99 -27.15
C ASP A 333 -35.05 -7.08 -28.10
N LYS A 334 -35.05 -8.10 -28.95
CA LYS A 334 -33.84 -8.61 -29.62
C LYS A 334 -33.22 -7.67 -30.65
N ASP A 335 -33.87 -6.54 -30.95
CA ASP A 335 -33.60 -5.78 -32.16
C ASP A 335 -33.32 -4.28 -31.96
N ILE A 336 -33.12 -3.79 -30.72
CA ILE A 336 -32.77 -2.38 -30.47
C ILE A 336 -31.60 -2.27 -29.47
N PRO A 337 -30.41 -1.78 -29.87
CA PRO A 337 -29.31 -1.58 -28.95
C PRO A 337 -29.39 -0.19 -28.32
N CYS A 338 -29.63 -0.11 -27.00
CA CYS A 338 -28.83 0.63 -26.01
C CYS A 338 -29.48 0.45 -24.62
N HIS A 339 -28.82 -0.36 -23.77
CA HIS A 339 -29.24 -0.67 -22.40
C HIS A 339 -28.08 -0.30 -21.48
N SER A 340 -28.27 0.50 -20.43
CA SER A 340 -27.22 0.64 -19.42
C SER A 340 -27.07 -0.68 -18.67
N TYR A 341 -25.90 -1.30 -18.73
CA TYR A 341 -25.58 -2.51 -17.97
C TYR A 341 -24.22 -2.39 -17.32
N ILE A 342 -23.97 -3.23 -16.33
CA ILE A 342 -22.66 -3.37 -15.71
C ILE A 342 -21.89 -4.45 -16.46
N LEU A 343 -20.71 -4.08 -16.93
CA LEU A 343 -19.71 -4.94 -17.52
C LEU A 343 -18.63 -5.23 -16.48
N LYS A 344 -18.41 -6.50 -16.19
CA LYS A 344 -17.25 -6.93 -15.41
C LYS A 344 -16.08 -7.21 -16.34
N ILE A 345 -14.97 -6.51 -16.13
CA ILE A 345 -13.68 -6.80 -16.76
C ILE A 345 -12.81 -7.49 -15.71
N PHE A 346 -12.37 -8.72 -15.96
CA PHE A 346 -11.59 -9.43 -14.96
C PHE A 346 -10.44 -10.27 -15.50
N GLY A 347 -9.42 -10.45 -14.65
CA GLY A 347 -8.29 -11.34 -14.88
C GLY A 347 -8.42 -12.69 -14.17
N ASP A 348 -7.39 -13.51 -14.32
CA ASP A 348 -7.25 -14.83 -13.68
C ASP A 348 -6.71 -14.78 -12.24
N GLY A 349 -6.16 -13.64 -11.82
CA GLY A 349 -5.64 -13.43 -10.47
C GLY A 349 -4.19 -13.83 -10.22
N ASN A 350 -3.37 -14.12 -11.23
CA ASN A 350 -2.02 -14.72 -11.07
C ASN A 350 -0.82 -13.88 -11.57
N GLY A 351 -0.49 -12.76 -10.91
CA GLY A 351 0.84 -12.11 -10.95
C GLY A 351 1.13 -11.21 -12.16
N ILE A 352 2.17 -10.37 -12.03
CA ILE A 352 2.36 -9.07 -12.70
C ILE A 352 3.41 -9.10 -13.84
N GLU A 353 3.67 -10.25 -14.46
CA GLU A 353 4.52 -10.24 -15.66
C GLU A 353 3.74 -9.62 -16.83
N SER A 354 3.85 -8.29 -16.94
CA SER A 354 3.25 -7.43 -17.98
C SER A 354 1.87 -7.90 -18.42
N THR A 355 0.88 -7.81 -17.51
CA THR A 355 -0.56 -7.96 -17.76
C THR A 355 -0.84 -8.85 -18.97
N ASN A 356 -0.84 -10.15 -18.76
CA ASN A 356 -1.19 -11.12 -19.79
C ASN A 356 -2.67 -10.92 -20.19
N PHE A 357 -2.93 -9.93 -21.05
CA PHE A 357 -4.25 -9.56 -21.54
C PHE A 357 -4.96 -10.73 -22.23
N LYS A 358 -4.22 -11.82 -22.51
CA LYS A 358 -4.77 -13.09 -22.98
C LYS A 358 -5.79 -13.69 -22.02
N ASN A 359 -5.59 -13.54 -20.71
CA ASN A 359 -6.43 -14.12 -19.66
C ASN A 359 -7.44 -13.11 -19.09
N MET A 360 -7.85 -12.14 -19.91
CA MET A 360 -8.91 -11.19 -19.58
C MET A 360 -10.25 -11.66 -20.13
N TYR A 361 -11.28 -11.45 -19.34
CA TYR A 361 -12.65 -11.85 -19.64
C TYR A 361 -13.61 -10.69 -19.42
N PHE A 362 -14.70 -10.70 -20.18
CA PHE A 362 -15.76 -9.71 -20.16
C PHE A 362 -17.08 -10.42 -19.84
N LYS A 363 -17.80 -9.94 -18.82
CA LYS A 363 -19.10 -10.50 -18.43
C LYS A 363 -20.10 -9.38 -18.21
N LYS A 364 -21.16 -9.37 -19.02
CA LYS A 364 -22.36 -8.56 -18.78
C LYS A 364 -23.15 -9.17 -17.62
N LEU A 365 -23.54 -8.35 -16.66
CA LEU A 365 -24.37 -8.74 -15.52
C LEU A 365 -25.85 -8.66 -15.83
#